data_AF-A0A5N4EEX0-F1
#
_entry.id   AF-A0A5N4EEX0-F1
#
_cell.length_a   1.000
_cell.length_b   1.000
_cell.length_c   1.000
_cell.angle_alpha   90.00
_cell.angle_beta   90.00
_cell.angle_gamma   90.00
#
_symmetry.space_group_name_H-M   'P 1'
#
loop_
_entity.id
_entity.type
_entity.pdbx_description
1 polymer ?
#
loop_
_entity_poly.entity_id
_entity_poly.type
_entity_poly.pdbx_seq_one_letter_code
_entity_poly.pdbx_strand_id
1 'polypeptide(L)'
;VLATGLSGLYSSLPTKLEEKGEEWHCLLKDDWLLLPPLVQFMNSLEFCNAVIQVAHPLIRNQLVSYIYNGFLVPVLAPALHKVSDRLL
;
A
#
# COMPACT_ATOMS: atom_id res chain seq x y z
N VAL A 1 -5.18 -14.50 -5.42
CA VAL A 1 -6.10 -13.41 -5.84
C VAL A 1 -5.95 -12.17 -4.96
N LEU A 2 -6.26 -12.22 -3.65
CA LEU A 2 -6.25 -11.05 -2.76
C LEU A 2 -4.88 -10.32 -2.68
N ALA A 3 -3.83 -11.03 -2.27
CA ALA A 3 -2.47 -10.46 -2.20
C ALA A 3 -1.90 -10.08 -3.58
N THR A 4 -2.25 -10.86 -4.61
CA THR A 4 -1.88 -10.56 -6.01
C THR A 4 -2.51 -9.24 -6.47
N GLY A 5 -3.78 -8.98 -6.11
CA GLY A 5 -4.47 -7.73 -6.41
C GLY A 5 -3.79 -6.53 -5.75
N LEU A 6 -3.46 -6.63 -4.45
CA LEU A 6 -2.71 -5.60 -3.73
C LEU A 6 -1.34 -5.34 -4.35
N SER A 7 -0.63 -6.41 -4.76
CA SER A 7 0.68 -6.30 -5.42
C SER A 7 0.59 -5.60 -6.77
N GLY A 8 -0.46 -5.88 -7.55
CA GLY A 8 -0.70 -5.20 -8.84
C GLY A 8 -0.99 -3.71 -8.67
N LEU A 9 -1.83 -3.35 -7.70
CA LEU A 9 -2.12 -1.95 -7.37
C LEU A 9 -0.87 -1.22 -6.87
N TYR A 10 -0.10 -1.86 -5.98
CA TYR A 10 1.17 -1.31 -5.50
C TYR A 10 2.17 -1.10 -6.64
N SER A 11 2.29 -2.06 -7.55
CA SER A 11 3.20 -1.95 -8.71
C SER A 11 2.76 -0.88 -9.72
N SER A 12 1.50 -0.47 -9.68
CA SER A 12 0.95 0.60 -10.51
C SER A 12 1.13 1.99 -9.90
N LEU A 13 1.67 2.08 -8.68
CA LEU A 13 1.98 3.35 -8.06
C LEU A 13 3.10 4.07 -8.82
N PRO A 14 3.02 5.41 -8.94
CA PRO A 14 4.06 6.19 -9.58
C PRO A 14 5.38 6.05 -8.79
N THR A 15 6.48 5.74 -9.48
CA THR A 15 7.81 5.60 -8.86
C THR A 15 8.45 6.95 -8.52
N LYS A 16 7.87 8.04 -9.01
CA LYS A 16 8.28 9.43 -8.76
C LYS A 16 7.03 10.25 -8.53
N LEU A 17 7.05 11.08 -7.50
CA LEU A 17 6.05 12.11 -7.28
C LEU A 17 6.51 13.36 -8.03
N GLU A 18 5.58 14.12 -8.60
CA GLU A 18 5.95 15.37 -9.30
C GLU A 18 6.68 16.31 -8.34
N GLU A 19 7.80 16.89 -8.79
CA GLU A 19 8.62 17.78 -7.96
C GLU A 19 7.83 19.06 -7.64
N LYS A 20 7.30 19.15 -6.42
CA LYS A 20 6.57 20.32 -5.95
C LYS A 20 7.52 21.36 -5.32
N GLY A 21 8.53 21.81 -6.07
CA GLY A 21 9.47 22.83 -5.59
C GLY A 21 10.29 22.44 -4.35
N GLU A 22 11.14 23.36 -3.88
CA GLU A 22 12.16 23.07 -2.85
C GLU A 22 11.60 22.81 -1.45
N GLU A 23 10.37 23.24 -1.15
CA GLU A 23 9.72 23.16 0.17
C GLU A 23 8.85 21.90 0.35
N TRP A 24 8.81 21.01 -0.65
CA TRP A 24 7.95 19.83 -0.59
C TRP A 24 8.65 18.67 0.11
N HIS A 25 8.28 18.47 1.37
CA HIS A 25 8.88 17.45 2.24
C HIS A 25 7.91 16.30 2.61
N CYS A 26 6.63 16.44 2.28
CA CYS A 26 5.64 15.43 2.63
C CYS A 26 4.45 15.42 1.66
N LEU A 27 3.87 14.23 1.49
CA LEU A 27 2.62 14.07 0.76
C LEU A 27 1.45 14.34 1.72
N LEU A 28 0.70 15.42 1.50
CA LEU A 28 -0.47 15.77 2.30
C LEU A 28 -1.74 15.09 1.77
N LYS A 29 -2.80 15.17 2.58
CA LYS A 29 -4.14 14.66 2.23
C LYS A 29 -4.80 15.43 1.06
N ASP A 30 -4.27 16.53 0.59
CA ASP A 30 -4.76 17.12 -0.66
C ASP A 30 -3.95 16.61 -1.86
N ASP A 31 -2.69 16.23 -1.65
CA ASP A 31 -1.80 15.71 -2.69
C ASP A 31 -2.16 14.29 -3.12
N TRP A 32 -2.44 13.39 -2.17
CA TRP A 32 -2.85 12.01 -2.49
C TRP A 32 -4.16 11.95 -3.31
N LEU A 33 -5.10 12.89 -3.12
CA LEU A 33 -6.38 12.92 -3.87
C LEU A 33 -6.16 13.20 -5.35
N LEU A 34 -5.06 13.87 -5.69
CA LEU A 34 -4.66 14.17 -7.07
C LEU A 34 -3.92 13.00 -7.72
N LEU A 35 -3.71 11.88 -7.02
CA LEU A 35 -3.01 10.70 -7.50
C LEU A 35 -3.99 9.50 -7.55
N PRO A 36 -4.77 9.34 -8.64
CA PRO A 36 -5.75 8.27 -8.75
C PRO A 36 -5.22 6.85 -8.45
N PRO A 37 -4.00 6.46 -8.89
CA PRO A 37 -3.45 5.15 -8.53
C PRO A 37 -3.23 4.97 -7.02
N LEU A 38 -2.80 6.02 -6.33
CA LEU A 38 -2.59 6.00 -4.89
C LEU A 38 -3.94 5.92 -4.16
N VAL A 39 -4.92 6.71 -4.57
CA VAL A 39 -6.30 6.64 -4.03
C VAL A 39 -6.85 5.22 -4.20
N GLN A 40 -6.69 4.60 -5.37
CA GLN A 40 -7.17 3.25 -5.62
C GLN A 40 -6.47 2.21 -4.74
N PHE A 41 -5.16 2.33 -4.54
CA PHE A 41 -4.42 1.45 -3.65
C PHE A 41 -4.87 1.61 -2.19
N MET A 42 -5.01 2.85 -1.70
CA MET A 42 -5.48 3.14 -0.34
C MET A 42 -6.90 2.63 -0.11
N ASN A 43 -7.83 2.90 -1.04
CA ASN A 43 -9.20 2.40 -0.97
C ASN A 43 -9.25 0.86 -0.93
N SER A 44 -8.35 0.19 -1.65
CA SER A 44 -8.28 -1.27 -1.65
C SER A 44 -7.78 -1.83 -0.31
N LEU A 45 -6.84 -1.14 0.35
CA LEU A 45 -6.40 -1.48 1.70
C LEU A 45 -7.50 -1.25 2.73
N GLU A 46 -8.20 -0.11 2.66
CA GLU A 46 -9.34 0.20 3.53
C GLU A 46 -10.47 -0.82 3.36
N PHE A 47 -10.77 -1.21 2.12
CA PHE A 47 -11.73 -2.26 1.82
C PHE A 47 -11.32 -3.59 2.45
N CYS A 48 -10.06 -4.01 2.28
CA CYS A 48 -9.54 -5.23 2.92
C CYS A 48 -9.69 -5.18 4.45
N ASN A 49 -9.35 -4.05 5.05
CA ASN A 49 -9.48 -3.82 6.49
C ASN A 49 -10.94 -3.89 6.96
N ALA A 50 -11.86 -3.25 6.26
CA ALA A 50 -13.29 -3.29 6.56
C ALA A 50 -13.85 -4.72 6.50
N VAL A 51 -13.51 -5.48 5.44
CA VAL A 51 -13.89 -6.89 5.30
C VAL A 51 -13.34 -7.73 6.45
N ILE A 52 -12.08 -7.54 6.83
CA ILE A 52 -11.44 -8.25 7.94
C ILE A 52 -12.14 -7.96 9.27
N GLN A 53 -12.55 -6.71 9.51
CA GLN A 53 -13.21 -6.32 10.76
C GLN A 53 -14.60 -6.95 10.94
N VAL A 54 -15.34 -7.16 9.84
CA VAL A 54 -16.70 -7.74 9.89
C VAL A 54 -16.74 -9.26 9.66
N ALA A 55 -15.63 -9.86 9.22
CA ALA A 55 -15.57 -11.29 8.93
C ALA A 55 -15.59 -12.15 10.20
N HIS A 56 -16.17 -13.35 10.06
CA HIS A 56 -16.10 -14.38 11.10
C HIS A 56 -14.62 -14.67 11.47
N PRO A 57 -14.29 -14.90 12.77
CA PRO A 57 -12.91 -14.99 13.23
C PRO A 57 -12.00 -15.93 12.43
N LEU A 58 -12.52 -17.07 11.98
CA LEU A 58 -11.77 -18.03 11.17
C LEU A 58 -11.37 -17.45 9.80
N ILE A 59 -12.32 -16.81 9.11
CA ILE A 59 -12.07 -16.15 7.82
C ILE A 59 -11.14 -14.97 8.00
N ARG A 60 -11.36 -14.16 9.04
CA ARG A 60 -10.51 -13.02 9.39
C ARG A 60 -9.05 -13.43 9.52
N ASN A 61 -8.77 -14.47 10.31
CA ASN A 61 -7.39 -14.95 10.52
C ASN A 61 -6.75 -15.40 9.20
N GLN A 62 -7.54 -16.03 8.32
CA GLN A 62 -7.07 -16.48 7.02
C GLN A 62 -6.80 -15.31 6.06
N LEU A 63 -7.67 -14.30 6.04
CA LEU A 63 -7.49 -13.08 5.25
C LEU A 63 -6.24 -12.30 5.70
N VAL A 64 -6.06 -12.13 7.00
CA VAL A 64 -4.86 -11.48 7.58
C VAL A 64 -3.61 -12.24 7.17
N SER A 65 -3.62 -13.58 7.28
CA SER A 65 -2.49 -14.42 6.86
C SER A 65 -2.16 -14.26 5.37
N TYR A 66 -3.17 -14.19 4.50
CA TYR A 66 -2.95 -13.98 3.06
C TYR A 66 -2.35 -12.61 2.74
N ILE A 67 -2.81 -11.55 3.40
CA ILE A 67 -2.24 -10.20 3.20
C ILE A 67 -0.82 -10.14 3.75
N TYR A 68 -0.58 -10.70 4.93
CA TYR A 68 0.73 -10.67 5.57
C TYR A 68 1.78 -11.45 4.75
N ASN A 69 1.50 -12.72 4.46
CA ASN A 69 2.45 -13.60 3.77
C ASN A 69 2.53 -13.33 2.27
N GLY A 70 1.47 -12.80 1.67
CA GLY A 70 1.40 -12.59 0.22
C GLY A 70 1.74 -11.19 -0.25
N PHE A 71 1.70 -10.18 0.63
CA PHE A 71 1.93 -8.78 0.24
C PHE A 71 2.87 -8.04 1.21
N LEU A 72 2.55 -7.99 2.51
CA LEU A 72 3.32 -7.16 3.44
C LEU A 72 4.79 -7.60 3.56
N VAL A 73 5.02 -8.90 3.80
CA VAL A 73 6.39 -9.43 3.92
C VAL A 73 7.12 -9.48 2.58
N PRO A 74 6.57 -10.06 1.50
CA PRO A 74 7.34 -10.24 0.26
C PRO A 74 7.45 -8.98 -0.62
N VAL A 75 6.53 -8.01 -0.50
CA VAL A 75 6.48 -6.84 -1.39
C VAL A 75 6.79 -5.55 -0.63
N LEU A 76 6.04 -5.26 0.44
CA LEU A 76 6.15 -3.98 1.12
C LEU A 76 7.44 -3.87 1.97
N ALA A 77 7.76 -4.89 2.76
CA ALA A 77 8.94 -4.89 3.62
C ALA A 77 10.27 -4.66 2.84
N PRO A 78 10.58 -5.38 1.73
CA PRO A 78 11.80 -5.13 0.98
C PRO A 78 11.80 -3.75 0.30
N ALA A 79 10.63 -3.23 -0.09
CA ALA A 79 10.54 -1.88 -0.65
C ALA A 79 10.93 -0.81 0.38
N LEU A 80 10.53 -0.98 1.63
CA LEU A 80 10.91 -0.07 2.73
C LEU A 80 12.39 -0.18 3.10
N HIS A 81 12.95 -1.39 3.13
CA HIS A 81 14.39 -1.56 3.41
C HIS A 81 15.28 -0.96 2.31
N LYS A 82 14.88 -1.08 1.03
CA LYS A 82 15.61 -0.45 -0.10
C LYS A 82 15.70 1.08 0.00
N VAL A 83 14.77 1.72 0.72
CA VAL A 83 14.82 3.17 0.98
C VAL A 83 15.92 3.52 1.99
N SER A 84 16.21 2.65 2.96
CA SER A 84 17.28 2.88 3.94
C SER A 84 18.67 2.76 3.31
N ASP A 85 18.88 1.82 2.39
CA ASP A 85 20.17 1.68 1.67
C ASP A 85 20.44 2.80 0.66
N ARG A 86 19.43 3.57 0.25
CA ARG A 86 19.59 4.74 -0.64
C ARG A 86 19.91 6.04 0.10
N LEU A 87 19.86 6.04 1.43
CA LEU A 87 20.13 7.22 2.28
C LEU A 87 21.50 7.16 2.98
N LEU A 88 22.32 6.14 2.68
CA LEU A 88 23.74 6.02 3.05
C LEU A 88 24.62 6.13 1.80
#